data_AF-A0AAU9V5E8-F1
#
_entry.id   AF-A0AAU9V5E8-F1
#
_cell.length_a   1.000
_cell.length_b   1.000
_cell.length_c   1.000
_cell.angle_alpha   90.00
_cell.angle_beta   90.00
_cell.angle_gamma   90.00
#
_symmetry.space_group_name_H-M   'P 1'
#
loop_
_entity.id
_entity.type
_entity.pdbx_description
1 polymer ?
#
loop_
_entity_poly.entity_id
_entity_poly.type
_entity_poly.pdbx_seq_one_letter_code
_entity_poly.pdbx_strand_id
1 'polypeptide(L)'
;MRRQLPWCGHHSRIPDERVTKRIFFSELQNGKRKQGGQFLRYKDVQKRHMKRCHIEPSKWEDLAANRSEWRRLVRVQVSSFEEERRLKLDTRRDELKVKAHRRHHYNYVNGVLSCDQCGRNFINKIGYCSHVRAHERAHRVNN
;
A
#
# COMPACT_ATOMS: atom_id res chain seq x y z
N MET A 1 -4.40 8.86 6.37
CA MET A 1 -4.36 10.33 6.07
C MET A 1 -5.40 11.13 6.83
N ARG A 2 -6.70 10.76 6.78
CA ARG A 2 -7.84 11.50 7.35
C ARG A 2 -7.71 12.00 8.80
N ARG A 3 -7.03 11.24 9.68
CA ARG A 3 -6.78 11.64 11.08
C ARG A 3 -5.39 12.26 11.33
N GLN A 4 -4.44 12.01 10.44
CA GLN A 4 -3.03 12.36 10.63
C GLN A 4 -2.71 13.79 10.17
N LEU A 5 -3.20 14.21 9.00
CA LEU A 5 -2.96 15.57 8.48
C LEU A 5 -3.61 16.67 9.35
N PRO A 6 -4.85 16.53 9.84
CA PRO A 6 -5.42 17.52 10.77
C PRO A 6 -4.60 17.65 12.07
N TRP A 7 -4.05 16.53 12.56
CA TRP A 7 -3.22 16.48 13.76
C TRP A 7 -1.86 17.16 13.57
N CYS A 8 -1.26 17.05 12.38
CA CYS A 8 -0.06 17.82 12.02
C CYS A 8 -0.31 19.32 12.11
N GLY A 9 -1.38 19.82 11.49
CA GLY A 9 -1.69 21.24 11.58
C GLY A 9 -1.95 21.68 13.01
N HIS A 10 -2.52 20.80 13.86
CA HIS A 10 -2.62 21.09 15.29
C HIS A 10 -1.23 21.27 15.93
N HIS A 11 -0.27 20.37 15.67
CA HIS A 11 1.09 20.47 16.21
C HIS A 11 1.82 21.74 15.79
N SER A 12 1.65 22.20 14.55
CA SER A 12 2.22 23.47 14.08
C SER A 12 1.72 24.68 14.89
N ARG A 13 0.44 24.69 15.33
CA ARG A 13 -0.18 25.79 16.09
C ARG A 13 0.01 25.72 17.62
N ILE A 14 0.59 24.63 18.13
CA ILE A 14 0.89 24.53 19.58
C ILE A 14 2.11 25.43 19.88
N PRO A 15 2.25 25.99 21.10
CA PRO A 15 3.47 26.69 21.50
C PRO A 15 4.72 25.80 21.47
N ASP A 16 5.88 26.37 21.11
CA ASP A 16 7.14 25.63 20.98
C ASP A 16 7.68 25.07 22.29
N GLU A 17 7.27 25.62 23.42
CA GLU A 17 7.62 25.12 24.76
C GLU A 17 7.07 23.71 25.01
N ARG A 18 6.00 23.32 24.30
CA ARG A 18 5.33 22.04 24.52
C ARG A 18 6.17 20.89 23.97
N VAL A 19 6.43 19.92 24.84
CA VAL A 19 7.22 18.71 24.54
C VAL A 19 6.74 18.01 23.26
N THR A 20 5.44 17.96 23.02
CA THR A 20 4.88 17.31 21.82
C THR A 20 5.32 17.98 20.52
N LYS A 21 5.36 19.32 20.47
CA LYS A 21 5.83 20.07 19.30
C LYS A 21 7.34 19.92 19.14
N ARG A 22 8.10 20.04 20.25
CA ARG A 22 9.54 19.82 20.26
C ARG A 22 9.92 18.44 19.71
N ILE A 23 9.26 17.38 20.18
CA ILE A 23 9.49 16.01 19.69
C ILE A 23 9.11 15.90 18.21
N PHE A 24 7.97 16.46 17.80
CA PHE A 24 7.50 16.39 16.42
C PHE A 24 8.49 17.00 15.42
N PHE A 25 9.09 18.15 15.77
CA PHE A 25 10.07 18.85 14.94
C PHE A 25 11.53 18.47 15.22
N SER A 26 11.79 17.69 16.27
CA SER A 26 13.14 17.30 16.65
C SER A 26 13.86 16.48 15.56
N GLU A 27 15.18 16.61 15.58
CA GLU A 27 16.09 15.72 14.88
C GLU A 27 17.19 15.22 15.82
N LEU A 28 17.83 14.13 15.43
CA LEU A 28 18.96 13.60 16.19
C LEU A 28 20.12 14.58 16.03
N GLN A 29 20.55 15.17 17.14
CA GLN A 29 21.70 16.06 17.18
C GLN A 29 23.01 15.31 16.87
N ASN A 30 23.18 14.11 17.44
CA ASN A 30 24.36 13.27 17.27
C ASN A 30 23.98 11.79 17.14
N GLY A 31 24.85 11.02 16.49
CA GLY A 31 24.73 9.56 16.35
C GLY A 31 23.88 9.11 15.17
N LYS A 32 24.04 7.83 14.81
CA LYS A 32 23.22 7.14 13.81
C LYS A 32 22.21 6.25 14.53
N ARG A 33 21.02 6.07 13.94
CA ARG A 33 20.06 5.09 14.45
C ARG A 33 20.63 3.69 14.30
N LYS A 34 20.22 2.78 15.19
CA LYS A 34 20.62 1.36 15.16
C LYS A 34 20.38 0.76 13.78
N GLN A 35 21.36 0.01 13.28
CA GLN A 35 21.29 -0.72 12.02
C GLN A 35 20.16 -1.77 12.08
N GLY A 36 19.38 -1.89 10.99
CA GLY A 36 18.23 -2.80 10.92
C GLY A 36 16.90 -2.26 11.49
N GLY A 37 16.87 -1.04 12.03
CA GLY A 37 15.64 -0.39 12.48
C GLY A 37 14.80 0.22 11.35
N GLN A 38 13.58 0.66 11.68
CA GLN A 38 12.71 1.32 10.70
C GLN A 38 13.33 2.62 10.18
N PHE A 39 13.67 2.66 8.88
CA PHE A 39 14.28 3.83 8.24
C PHE A 39 13.31 5.02 8.10
N LEU A 40 12.01 4.74 7.95
CA LEU A 40 10.98 5.77 7.78
C LEU A 40 10.65 6.43 9.12
N ARG A 41 10.82 7.75 9.21
CA ARG A 41 10.34 8.55 10.34
C ARG A 41 8.85 8.84 10.19
N TYR A 42 8.22 9.19 11.31
CA TYR A 42 6.86 9.73 11.29
C TYR A 42 6.72 10.93 10.34
N LYS A 43 7.69 11.88 10.38
CA LYS A 43 7.70 13.04 9.44
C LYS A 43 7.75 12.61 7.97
N ASP A 44 8.42 11.50 7.65
CA ASP A 44 8.53 11.01 6.28
C ASP A 44 7.18 10.44 5.78
N VAL A 45 6.43 9.79 6.68
CA VAL A 45 5.04 9.36 6.40
C VAL A 45 4.14 10.57 6.17
N GLN A 46 4.28 11.63 6.98
CA GLN A 46 3.49 12.85 6.82
C GLN A 46 3.81 13.60 5.53
N LYS A 47 5.08 13.76 5.17
CA LYS A 47 5.48 14.32 3.86
C LYS A 47 4.90 13.51 2.70
N ARG A 48 4.88 12.18 2.81
CA ARG A 48 4.25 11.31 1.80
C ARG A 48 2.75 11.53 1.71
N HIS A 49 2.06 11.68 2.83
CA HIS A 49 0.62 11.97 2.86
C HIS A 49 0.31 13.33 2.27
N MET A 50 1.06 14.37 2.61
CA MET A 50 0.93 15.71 2.03
C MET A 50 1.09 15.66 0.51
N LYS A 51 2.16 15.03 0.00
CA LYS A 51 2.40 14.88 -1.44
C LYS A 51 1.24 14.15 -2.16
N ARG A 52 0.68 13.09 -1.56
CA ARG A 52 -0.46 12.34 -2.12
C ARG A 52 -1.76 13.13 -2.11
N CYS A 53 -1.87 14.14 -1.25
CA CYS A 53 -3.00 15.04 -1.16
C CYS A 53 -2.70 16.40 -1.82
N HIS A 54 -1.69 16.49 -2.69
CA HIS A 54 -1.29 17.73 -3.37
C HIS A 54 -1.02 18.92 -2.43
N ILE A 55 -0.60 18.65 -1.20
CA ILE A 55 -0.16 19.66 -0.23
C ILE A 55 1.37 19.72 -0.29
N GLU A 56 1.92 20.91 -0.53
CA GLU A 56 3.36 21.11 -0.59
C GLU A 56 3.98 20.98 0.82
N PRO A 57 4.90 20.03 1.06
CA PRO A 57 5.45 19.81 2.41
C PRO A 57 6.36 20.91 2.94
N SER A 58 6.69 21.93 2.15
CA SER A 58 7.44 23.14 2.56
C SER A 58 6.50 24.23 3.11
N LYS A 59 5.29 24.36 2.56
CA LYS A 59 4.33 25.44 2.86
C LYS A 59 3.20 25.03 3.81
N TRP A 60 3.20 23.77 4.25
CA TRP A 60 2.08 23.23 5.01
C TRP A 60 1.88 23.90 6.37
N GLU A 61 2.93 24.48 6.97
CA GLU A 61 2.85 25.18 8.27
C GLU A 61 2.12 26.51 8.12
N ASP A 62 2.43 27.27 7.06
CA ASP A 62 1.73 28.52 6.73
C ASP A 62 0.25 28.24 6.45
N LEU A 63 -0.03 27.21 5.64
CA LEU A 63 -1.39 26.74 5.37
C LEU A 63 -2.11 26.25 6.65
N ALA A 64 -1.36 25.74 7.61
CA ALA A 64 -1.87 25.27 8.88
C ALA A 64 -2.07 26.40 9.90
N ALA A 65 -1.52 27.60 9.70
CA ALA A 65 -1.67 28.71 10.64
C ALA A 65 -3.15 29.04 10.88
N ASN A 66 -3.96 29.07 9.81
CA ASN A 66 -5.41 29.16 9.92
C ASN A 66 -6.05 27.77 10.09
N ARG A 67 -6.66 27.54 11.26
CA ARG A 67 -7.31 26.26 11.61
C ARG A 67 -8.50 25.91 10.70
N SER A 68 -9.34 26.86 10.32
CA SER A 68 -10.53 26.56 9.49
C SER A 68 -10.10 26.16 8.09
N GLU A 69 -9.23 26.96 7.48
CA GLU A 69 -8.68 26.76 6.14
C GLU A 69 -7.92 25.45 6.06
N TRP A 70 -7.08 25.14 7.05
CA TRP A 70 -6.38 23.87 7.13
C TRP A 70 -7.33 22.67 7.15
N ARG A 71 -8.36 22.70 8.01
CA ARG A 71 -9.32 21.59 8.12
C ARG A 71 -10.13 21.42 6.84
N ARG A 72 -10.50 22.53 6.18
CA ARG A 72 -11.22 22.52 4.90
C ARG A 72 -10.33 21.94 3.80
N LEU A 73 -9.10 22.47 3.64
CA LEU A 73 -8.12 22.01 2.66
C LEU A 73 -7.86 20.50 2.81
N VAL A 74 -7.49 20.05 4.01
CA VAL A 74 -7.20 18.63 4.27
C VAL A 74 -8.41 17.76 3.98
N ARG A 75 -9.63 18.20 4.32
CA ARG A 75 -10.85 17.42 4.04
C ARG A 75 -11.04 17.22 2.54
N VAL A 76 -10.97 18.29 1.76
CA VAL A 76 -11.13 18.27 0.30
C VAL A 76 -10.07 17.37 -0.34
N GLN A 77 -8.80 17.61 -0.01
CA GLN A 77 -7.69 16.89 -0.61
C GLN A 77 -7.65 15.41 -0.23
N VAL A 78 -8.01 15.06 1.00
CA VAL A 78 -8.12 13.65 1.42
C VAL A 78 -9.31 12.97 0.76
N SER A 79 -10.45 13.66 0.55
CA SER A 79 -11.60 13.07 -0.16
C SER A 79 -11.24 12.73 -1.59
N SER A 80 -10.66 13.69 -2.33
CA SER A 80 -10.21 13.51 -3.70
C SER A 80 -9.20 12.37 -3.84
N PHE A 81 -8.21 12.30 -2.94
CA PHE A 81 -7.26 11.20 -2.92
C PHE A 81 -7.95 9.83 -2.70
N GLU A 82 -8.90 9.74 -1.77
CA GLU A 82 -9.60 8.47 -1.51
C GLU A 82 -10.55 8.09 -2.65
N GLU A 83 -11.15 9.06 -3.35
CA GLU A 83 -11.94 8.84 -4.56
C GLU A 83 -11.08 8.25 -5.68
N GLU A 84 -9.96 8.88 -6.00
CA GLU A 84 -9.02 8.38 -7.02
C GLU A 84 -8.49 6.99 -6.65
N ARG A 85 -8.17 6.78 -5.37
CA ARG A 85 -7.72 5.48 -4.87
C ARG A 85 -8.79 4.40 -5.03
N ARG A 86 -10.06 4.71 -4.75
CA ARG A 86 -11.18 3.76 -4.95
C ARG A 86 -11.33 3.41 -6.42
N LEU A 87 -11.36 4.42 -7.29
CA LEU A 87 -11.48 4.21 -8.73
C LEU A 87 -10.37 3.29 -9.26
N LYS A 88 -9.11 3.54 -8.89
CA LYS A 88 -7.98 2.67 -9.27
C LYS A 88 -8.13 1.23 -8.79
N LEU A 89 -8.68 1.01 -7.60
CA LEU A 89 -8.94 -0.33 -7.07
C LEU A 89 -10.06 -1.02 -7.83
N ASP A 90 -11.12 -0.30 -8.18
CA ASP A 90 -12.25 -0.81 -8.96
C ASP A 90 -11.82 -1.15 -10.39
N THR A 91 -11.07 -0.27 -11.06
CA THR A 91 -10.49 -0.56 -12.38
C THR A 91 -9.62 -1.82 -12.35
N ARG A 92 -8.72 -1.94 -11.36
CA ARG A 92 -7.89 -3.15 -11.21
C ARG A 92 -8.75 -4.38 -10.96
N ARG A 93 -9.83 -4.27 -10.19
CA ARG A 93 -10.75 -5.38 -9.94
C ARG A 93 -11.43 -5.82 -11.23
N ASP A 94 -11.87 -4.89 -12.06
CA ASP A 94 -12.55 -5.19 -13.33
C ASP A 94 -11.58 -5.75 -14.37
N GLU A 95 -10.35 -5.24 -14.46
CA GLU A 95 -9.27 -5.84 -15.26
C GLU A 95 -9.01 -7.30 -14.87
N LEU A 96 -9.06 -7.62 -13.58
CA LEU A 96 -8.91 -8.99 -13.08
C LEU A 96 -10.11 -9.88 -13.39
N LYS A 97 -11.33 -9.34 -13.45
CA LYS A 97 -12.53 -10.09 -13.89
C LYS A 97 -12.49 -10.41 -15.38
N VAL A 98 -12.04 -9.44 -16.19
CA VAL A 98 -11.92 -9.59 -17.66
C VAL A 98 -10.81 -10.57 -18.02
N LYS A 99 -9.70 -10.59 -17.26
CA LYS A 99 -8.68 -11.63 -17.40
C LYS A 99 -9.33 -12.99 -17.14
N ALA A 100 -9.54 -13.75 -18.22
CA ALA A 100 -10.10 -15.08 -18.16
C ALA A 100 -9.39 -15.89 -17.06
N HIS A 101 -10.17 -16.37 -16.07
CA HIS A 101 -9.65 -17.35 -15.14
C HIS A 101 -9.07 -18.50 -15.98
N ARG A 102 -7.76 -18.76 -15.82
CA ARG A 102 -7.13 -19.93 -16.46
C ARG A 102 -7.91 -21.17 -16.01
N ARG A 103 -8.78 -21.66 -16.89
CA ARG A 103 -9.47 -22.93 -16.71
C ARG A 103 -8.41 -24.00 -16.87
N HIS A 104 -8.10 -24.69 -15.78
CA HIS A 104 -7.23 -25.86 -15.83
C HIS A 104 -8.05 -27.03 -16.37
N HIS A 105 -7.51 -27.73 -17.36
CA HIS A 105 -8.08 -29.00 -17.79
C HIS A 105 -7.75 -30.06 -16.71
N TYR A 106 -8.77 -30.65 -16.12
CA TYR A 106 -8.61 -31.68 -15.09
C TYR A 106 -8.60 -33.05 -15.78
N ASN A 107 -7.49 -33.78 -15.68
CA ASN A 107 -7.44 -35.15 -16.16
C ASN A 107 -7.82 -36.16 -15.05
N TYR A 108 -8.79 -37.02 -15.35
CA TYR A 108 -9.23 -38.09 -14.46
C TYR A 108 -8.95 -39.44 -15.11
N VAL A 109 -8.12 -40.25 -14.45
CA VAL A 109 -7.83 -41.63 -14.86
C VAL A 109 -8.42 -42.55 -13.80
N ASN A 110 -9.37 -43.41 -14.18
CA ASN A 110 -10.08 -44.31 -13.28
C ASN A 110 -10.69 -43.60 -12.05
N GLY A 111 -11.19 -42.38 -12.23
CA GLY A 111 -11.75 -41.56 -11.15
C GLY A 111 -10.72 -40.83 -10.27
N VAL A 112 -9.43 -40.99 -10.52
CA VAL A 112 -8.35 -40.32 -9.80
C VAL A 112 -7.84 -39.13 -10.61
N LEU A 113 -7.77 -37.95 -9.98
CA LEU A 113 -7.20 -36.75 -10.60
C LEU A 113 -5.69 -36.92 -10.72
N SER A 114 -5.17 -36.91 -11.95
CA SER A 114 -3.76 -37.23 -12.24
C SER A 114 -3.15 -36.27 -13.26
N CYS A 115 -1.85 -36.02 -13.18
CA CYS A 115 -1.14 -35.13 -14.12
C CYS A 115 -0.65 -35.87 -15.37
N ASP A 116 -0.97 -35.35 -16.55
CA ASP A 116 -0.59 -35.93 -17.86
C ASP A 116 0.92 -35.94 -18.12
N GLN A 117 1.68 -35.02 -17.49
CA GLN A 117 3.11 -34.87 -17.75
C GLN A 117 3.99 -35.78 -16.89
N CYS A 118 3.54 -36.13 -15.69
CA CYS A 118 4.36 -36.89 -14.73
C CYS A 118 3.60 -38.02 -14.00
N GLY A 119 2.31 -38.21 -14.28
CA GLY A 119 1.49 -39.27 -13.68
C GLY A 119 1.14 -39.07 -12.21
N ARG A 120 1.49 -37.93 -11.59
CA ARG A 120 1.24 -37.70 -10.16
C ARG A 120 -0.26 -37.57 -9.87
N ASN A 121 -0.71 -38.24 -8.80
CA ASN A 121 -2.10 -38.20 -8.35
C ASN A 121 -2.36 -37.08 -7.33
N PHE A 122 -3.58 -36.56 -7.34
CA PHE A 122 -4.02 -35.44 -6.50
C PHE A 122 -5.39 -35.71 -5.89
N ILE A 123 -5.56 -35.32 -4.63
CA ILE A 123 -6.83 -35.45 -3.91
C ILE A 123 -7.76 -34.28 -4.25
N ASN A 124 -7.20 -33.10 -4.51
CA ASN A 124 -7.98 -31.89 -4.77
C ASN A 124 -7.46 -31.10 -5.99
N LYS A 125 -8.38 -30.34 -6.59
CA LYS A 125 -8.13 -29.52 -7.79
C LYS A 125 -7.12 -28.40 -7.54
N ILE A 126 -7.01 -27.90 -6.31
CA ILE A 126 -6.06 -26.82 -5.97
C ILE A 126 -4.61 -27.33 -6.08
N GLY A 127 -4.32 -28.49 -5.51
CA GLY A 127 -3.02 -29.16 -5.57
C GLY A 127 -2.62 -29.48 -6.99
N TYR A 128 -3.55 -30.03 -7.78
CA TYR A 128 -3.34 -30.28 -9.21
C TYR A 128 -3.01 -28.99 -9.98
N CYS A 129 -3.82 -27.94 -9.84
CA CYS A 129 -3.59 -26.65 -10.51
C CYS A 129 -2.25 -26.02 -10.13
N SER A 130 -1.85 -26.09 -8.86
CA SER A 130 -0.55 -25.56 -8.40
C SER A 130 0.61 -26.32 -9.04
N HIS A 131 0.48 -27.64 -9.13
CA HIS A 131 1.47 -28.52 -9.74
C HIS A 131 1.61 -28.31 -11.25
N VAL A 132 0.49 -28.26 -12.00
CA VAL A 132 0.52 -28.00 -13.46
C VAL A 132 1.18 -26.65 -13.77
N ARG A 133 0.92 -25.61 -12.94
CA ARG A 133 1.63 -24.33 -13.08
C ARG A 133 3.14 -24.42 -12.85
N ALA A 134 3.61 -25.38 -12.04
CA ALA A 134 5.04 -25.60 -11.85
C ALA A 134 5.68 -26.21 -13.11
N HIS A 135 4.98 -27.14 -13.77
CA HIS A 135 5.37 -27.65 -15.09
C HIS A 135 5.43 -26.53 -16.13
N GLU A 136 4.38 -25.69 -16.25
CA GLU A 136 4.37 -24.55 -17.18
C GLU A 136 5.56 -23.59 -16.97
N ARG A 137 6.00 -23.39 -15.73
CA ARG A 137 7.16 -22.56 -15.41
C ARG A 137 8.47 -23.24 -15.80
N ALA A 138 8.61 -24.54 -15.53
CA ALA A 138 9.82 -25.30 -15.88
C ALA A 138 10.02 -25.37 -17.40
N HIS A 139 8.96 -25.60 -18.17
CA HIS A 139 9.02 -25.63 -19.64
C HIS A 139 9.39 -24.28 -20.25
N ARG A 140 8.99 -23.15 -19.65
CA ARG A 140 9.36 -21.79 -20.11
C ARG A 140 10.80 -21.39 -19.82
N VAL A 141 11.52 -22.13 -18.97
CA VAL A 141 12.93 -21.85 -18.63
C VAL A 141 13.87 -22.67 -19.53
N ASN A 142 13.37 -23.75 -20.14
CA ASN A 142 14.14 -24.65 -21.00
C ASN A 142 13.98 -24.36 -22.50
N ASN A 143 13.36 -23.23 -22.87
CA ASN A 143 13.13 -22.77 -24.24
C ASN A 143 13.35 -21.26 -24.31
#